data_AF-A0A7S1L3P3-F1
#
_entry.id   AF-A0A7S1L3P3-F1
#
_cell.length_a   1.000
_cell.length_b   1.000
_cell.length_c   1.000
_cell.angle_alpha   90.00
_cell.angle_beta   90.00
_cell.angle_gamma   90.00
#
_symmetry.space_group_name_H-M   'P 1'
#
loop_
_entity.id
_entity.type
_entity.pdbx_description
1 polymer ?
#
loop_
_entity_poly.entity_id
_entity_poly.type
_entity_poly.pdbx_seq_one_letter_code
_entity_poly.pdbx_strand_id
1 'polypeptide(L)'
;APKTEERRRQLAARTWAEVKETRLQLIATLVDHGCDVNAPHDHGITPLYMACEFGLEDVAHTLLEAGADPSIGADDGSTPLFVAVEGGRHALVNYLVVLGRADPNHRRRNGASALHTAAALGDVDMVNLLVELGASVDARNNGDWTPLFAAAGRGR
;
A
#
# COMPACT_ATOMS: atom_id res chain seq x y z
N ALA A 1 -25.40 -4.14 -30.30
CA ALA A 1 -26.61 -4.15 -29.47
C ALA A 1 -26.21 -4.32 -28.00
N PRO A 2 -26.92 -3.67 -27.05
CA PRO A 2 -26.55 -3.66 -25.63
C PRO A 2 -26.35 -5.06 -25.02
N LYS A 3 -27.15 -6.06 -25.45
CA LYS A 3 -27.00 -7.47 -25.02
C LYS A 3 -25.65 -8.12 -25.37
N THR A 4 -25.00 -7.67 -26.45
CA THR A 4 -23.69 -8.20 -26.87
C THR A 4 -22.55 -7.62 -26.04
N GLU A 5 -22.67 -6.35 -25.66
CA GLU A 5 -21.68 -5.67 -24.81
C GLU A 5 -21.76 -6.17 -23.36
N GLU A 6 -22.97 -6.39 -22.85
CA GLU A 6 -23.20 -6.98 -21.53
C GLU A 6 -22.63 -8.40 -21.42
N ARG A 7 -22.82 -9.25 -22.43
CA ARG A 7 -22.18 -10.58 -22.49
C ARG A 7 -20.66 -10.51 -22.51
N ARG A 8 -20.07 -9.54 -23.22
CA ARG A 8 -18.60 -9.33 -23.24
C ARG A 8 -18.09 -8.90 -21.88
N ARG A 9 -18.79 -7.98 -21.19
CA ARG A 9 -18.44 -7.55 -19.83
C ARG A 9 -18.53 -8.71 -18.83
N GLN A 10 -19.59 -9.53 -18.91
CA GLN A 10 -19.74 -10.71 -18.05
C GLN A 10 -18.66 -11.76 -18.30
N LEU A 11 -18.31 -12.03 -19.56
CA LEU A 11 -17.25 -12.98 -19.89
C LEU A 11 -15.88 -12.46 -19.42
N ALA A 12 -15.58 -11.18 -19.66
CA ALA A 12 -14.36 -10.55 -19.16
C ALA A 12 -14.29 -10.65 -17.63
N ALA A 13 -15.36 -10.26 -16.92
CA ALA A 13 -15.41 -10.34 -15.46
C ALA A 13 -15.16 -11.76 -14.93
N ARG A 14 -15.72 -12.79 -15.59
CA ARG A 14 -15.46 -14.20 -15.26
C ARG A 14 -13.99 -14.56 -15.46
N THR A 15 -13.41 -14.23 -16.60
CA THR A 15 -11.99 -14.52 -16.88
C THR A 15 -11.06 -13.81 -15.90
N TRP A 16 -11.40 -12.58 -15.49
CA TRP A 16 -10.64 -11.85 -14.47
C TRP A 16 -10.72 -12.49 -13.09
N ALA A 17 -11.89 -12.99 -12.70
CA ALA A 17 -12.06 -13.71 -11.43
C ALA A 17 -11.24 -15.02 -11.40
N GLU A 18 -11.25 -15.79 -12.50
CA GLU A 18 -10.46 -17.02 -12.63
C GLU A 18 -8.95 -16.77 -12.55
N VAL A 19 -8.46 -15.72 -13.22
CA VAL A 19 -7.05 -15.33 -13.16
C VAL A 19 -6.67 -14.87 -11.75
N LYS A 20 -7.53 -14.08 -11.10
CA LYS A 20 -7.33 -13.64 -9.70
C LYS A 20 -7.22 -14.83 -8.76
N GLU A 21 -8.16 -15.78 -8.85
CA GLU A 21 -8.18 -16.99 -8.02
C GLU A 21 -6.92 -17.83 -8.23
N THR A 22 -6.54 -18.05 -9.50
CA THR A 22 -5.33 -18.80 -9.85
C THR A 22 -4.08 -18.15 -9.25
N ARG A 23 -4.00 -16.81 -9.24
CA ARG A 23 -2.88 -16.09 -8.65
C ARG A 23 -2.82 -16.26 -7.13
N LEU A 24 -3.96 -16.17 -6.43
CA LEU A 24 -4.02 -16.35 -4.98
C LEU A 24 -3.64 -17.79 -4.59
N GLN A 25 -4.15 -18.78 -5.33
CA GLN A 25 -3.80 -20.18 -5.12
C GLN A 25 -2.30 -20.43 -5.33
N LEU A 26 -1.69 -19.81 -6.35
CA LEU A 26 -0.25 -19.92 -6.59
C LEU A 26 0.56 -19.34 -5.43
N ILE A 27 0.18 -18.17 -4.92
CA ILE A 27 0.83 -17.53 -3.77
C ILE A 27 0.73 -18.44 -2.54
N ALA A 28 -0.48 -18.91 -2.21
CA ALA A 28 -0.69 -19.83 -1.08
C ALA A 28 0.17 -21.09 -1.20
N THR A 29 0.23 -21.69 -2.40
CA THR A 29 1.05 -22.88 -2.65
C THR A 29 2.54 -22.62 -2.43
N LEU A 30 3.05 -21.46 -2.85
CA LEU A 30 4.46 -21.09 -2.64
C LEU A 30 4.76 -20.88 -1.15
N VAL A 31 3.85 -20.25 -0.42
CA VAL A 31 3.94 -20.05 1.03
C VAL A 31 3.95 -21.38 1.77
N ASP A 32 3.05 -22.31 1.42
CA ASP A 32 2.96 -23.65 2.00
C ASP A 32 4.22 -24.48 1.77
N HIS A 33 4.94 -24.22 0.68
CA HIS A 33 6.24 -24.82 0.40
C HIS A 33 7.43 -24.12 1.10
N GLY A 34 7.16 -23.17 2.01
CA GLY A 34 8.16 -22.57 2.88
C GLY A 34 9.00 -21.48 2.20
N CYS A 35 8.45 -20.78 1.20
CA CYS A 35 9.12 -19.61 0.65
C CYS A 35 9.30 -18.51 1.72
N ASP A 36 10.38 -17.74 1.61
CA ASP A 36 10.51 -16.52 2.41
C ASP A 36 9.57 -15.44 1.84
N VAL A 37 8.45 -15.21 2.54
CA VAL A 37 7.44 -14.18 2.21
C VAL A 37 8.03 -12.77 2.18
N ASN A 38 9.12 -12.55 2.90
CA ASN A 38 9.79 -11.26 3.01
C ASN A 38 11.00 -11.13 2.08
N ALA A 39 11.25 -12.11 1.21
CA ALA A 39 12.39 -12.11 0.31
C ALA A 39 12.38 -10.82 -0.55
N PRO A 40 13.36 -9.91 -0.37
CA PRO A 40 13.41 -8.69 -1.15
C PRO A 40 13.93 -8.98 -2.56
N HIS A 41 13.39 -8.28 -3.55
CA HIS A 41 14.05 -8.07 -4.83
C HIS A 41 14.99 -6.85 -4.75
N ASP A 42 15.67 -6.53 -5.86
CA ASP A 42 16.50 -5.33 -6.01
C ASP A 42 15.90 -4.09 -5.33
N HIS A 43 16.73 -3.31 -4.63
CA HIS A 43 16.33 -2.11 -3.89
C HIS A 43 15.40 -2.34 -2.70
N GLY A 44 15.37 -3.54 -2.10
CA GLY A 44 14.66 -3.81 -0.85
C GLY A 44 13.14 -4.02 -1.02
N ILE A 45 12.67 -4.21 -2.25
CA ILE A 45 11.25 -4.33 -2.56
C ILE A 45 10.76 -5.74 -2.24
N THR A 46 9.80 -5.87 -1.32
CA THR A 46 9.18 -7.15 -0.94
C THR A 46 7.93 -7.46 -1.78
N PRO A 47 7.44 -8.72 -1.76
CA PRO A 47 6.15 -9.06 -2.35
C PRO A 47 5.00 -8.19 -1.81
N LEU A 48 5.01 -7.89 -0.51
CA LEU A 48 3.99 -7.03 0.11
C LEU A 48 4.08 -5.59 -0.42
N TYR A 49 5.30 -5.06 -0.59
CA TYR A 49 5.50 -3.74 -1.19
C TYR A 49 4.85 -3.67 -2.58
N MET A 50 5.14 -4.63 -3.46
CA MET A 50 4.56 -4.66 -4.81
C MET A 50 3.04 -4.78 -4.77
N ALA A 51 2.49 -5.61 -3.89
CA ALA A 51 1.05 -5.76 -3.74
C ALA A 51 0.39 -4.41 -3.39
N CYS A 52 1.00 -3.63 -2.50
CA CYS A 52 0.52 -2.32 -2.10
C CYS A 52 0.66 -1.27 -3.22
N GLU A 53 1.78 -1.24 -3.92
CA GLU A 53 2.03 -0.35 -5.06
C GLU A 53 0.98 -0.55 -6.17
N PHE A 54 0.69 -1.80 -6.53
CA PHE A 54 -0.28 -2.13 -7.57
C PHE A 54 -1.73 -2.16 -7.07
N GLY A 55 -2.00 -1.96 -5.78
CA GLY A 55 -3.34 -1.99 -5.21
C GLY A 55 -3.99 -3.37 -5.22
N LEU A 56 -3.20 -4.44 -5.10
CA LEU A 56 -3.67 -5.83 -5.10
C LEU A 56 -4.09 -6.23 -3.68
N GLU A 57 -5.27 -5.76 -3.25
CA GLU A 57 -5.76 -5.90 -1.87
C GLU A 57 -5.75 -7.34 -1.36
N ASP A 58 -6.31 -8.28 -2.13
CA ASP A 58 -6.37 -9.69 -1.72
C ASP A 58 -4.97 -10.32 -1.59
N VAL A 59 -4.03 -9.91 -2.45
CA VAL A 59 -2.65 -10.40 -2.39
C VAL A 59 -1.95 -9.84 -1.14
N ALA A 60 -2.11 -8.55 -0.86
CA ALA A 60 -1.54 -7.95 0.35
C ALA A 60 -2.10 -8.61 1.62
N HIS A 61 -3.40 -8.90 1.66
CA HIS A 61 -4.03 -9.62 2.77
C HIS A 61 -3.41 -11.02 2.94
N THR A 62 -3.36 -11.82 1.89
CA THR A 62 -2.76 -13.16 1.95
C THR A 62 -1.30 -13.12 2.41
N LEU A 63 -0.52 -12.15 1.94
CA LEU A 63 0.88 -12.01 2.34
C LEU A 63 1.02 -11.63 3.82
N LEU A 64 0.19 -10.73 4.33
CA LEU A 64 0.18 -10.34 5.74
C LEU A 64 -0.26 -11.50 6.65
N GLU A 65 -1.26 -12.28 6.25
CA GLU A 65 -1.67 -13.52 6.94
C GLU A 65 -0.55 -14.57 6.95
N ALA A 66 0.27 -14.60 5.90
CA ALA A 66 1.45 -15.45 5.79
C ALA A 66 2.69 -14.92 6.53
N GLY A 67 2.58 -13.79 7.26
CA GLY A 67 3.67 -13.23 8.06
C GLY A 67 4.58 -12.25 7.32
N ALA A 68 4.12 -11.62 6.25
CA ALA A 68 4.83 -10.49 5.64
C ALA A 68 5.01 -9.36 6.65
N ASP A 69 6.22 -8.79 6.71
CA ASP A 69 6.56 -7.69 7.59
C ASP A 69 6.38 -6.35 6.84
N PRO A 70 5.38 -5.52 7.22
CA PRO A 70 5.14 -4.24 6.56
C PRO A 70 6.15 -3.15 6.92
N SER A 71 7.13 -3.43 7.79
CA SER A 71 8.24 -2.52 8.08
C SER A 71 9.39 -2.64 7.07
N ILE A 72 9.45 -3.74 6.32
CA ILE A 72 10.47 -3.93 5.29
C ILE A 72 10.08 -3.09 4.07
N GLY A 73 11.00 -2.24 3.65
CA GLY A 73 10.77 -1.24 2.62
C GLY A 73 11.92 -1.10 1.64
N ALA A 74 11.66 -0.31 0.62
CA ALA A 74 12.62 0.05 -0.41
C ALA A 74 13.84 0.78 0.17
N ASP A 75 14.91 0.86 -0.62
CA ASP A 75 16.15 1.51 -0.23
C ASP A 75 15.92 2.94 0.28
N ASP A 76 15.03 3.75 -0.29
CA ASP A 76 14.76 5.11 0.19
C ASP A 76 14.03 5.19 1.55
N GLY A 77 13.73 4.04 2.15
CA GLY A 77 12.99 3.88 3.40
C GLY A 77 11.47 3.81 3.21
N SER A 78 10.98 3.73 1.96
CA SER A 78 9.56 3.55 1.67
C SER A 78 9.08 2.17 2.07
N THR A 79 8.16 2.10 3.03
CA THR A 79 7.46 0.86 3.37
C THR A 79 6.23 0.66 2.47
N PRO A 80 5.61 -0.55 2.46
CA PRO A 80 4.33 -0.80 1.80
C PRO A 80 3.24 0.25 2.10
N LEU A 81 3.24 0.82 3.32
CA LEU A 81 2.33 1.90 3.70
C LEU A 81 2.50 3.14 2.81
N PHE A 82 3.73 3.52 2.45
CA PHE A 82 3.95 4.70 1.64
C PHE A 82 3.42 4.53 0.22
N VAL A 83 3.70 3.40 -0.44
CA VAL A 83 3.20 3.17 -1.80
C VAL A 83 1.68 2.99 -1.84
N ALA A 84 1.07 2.46 -0.78
CA ALA A 84 -0.38 2.45 -0.64
C ALA A 84 -0.95 3.88 -0.55
N VAL A 85 -0.29 4.78 0.20
CA VAL A 85 -0.67 6.20 0.28
C VAL A 85 -0.47 6.92 -1.05
N GLU A 86 0.67 6.71 -1.72
CA GLU A 86 0.95 7.32 -3.05
C GLU A 86 -0.04 6.87 -4.12
N GLY A 87 -0.49 5.61 -4.03
CA GLY A 87 -1.51 5.04 -4.91
C GLY A 87 -2.96 5.39 -4.52
N GLY A 88 -3.20 6.16 -3.45
CA GLY A 88 -4.55 6.47 -2.96
C GLY A 88 -5.35 5.23 -2.56
N ARG A 89 -4.69 4.23 -1.96
CA ARG A 89 -5.30 2.94 -1.61
C ARG A 89 -5.80 2.94 -0.16
N HIS A 90 -6.86 3.71 0.13
CA HIS A 90 -7.35 3.92 1.50
C HIS A 90 -7.66 2.61 2.24
N ALA A 91 -8.29 1.63 1.57
CA ALA A 91 -8.59 0.33 2.18
C ALA A 91 -7.32 -0.43 2.60
N LEU A 92 -6.30 -0.43 1.73
CA LEU A 92 -4.99 -1.03 2.04
C LEU A 92 -4.25 -0.30 3.15
N VAL A 93 -4.30 1.03 3.18
CA VAL A 93 -3.69 1.83 4.25
C VAL A 93 -4.29 1.46 5.61
N ASN A 94 -5.63 1.40 5.68
CA ASN A 94 -6.32 0.96 6.88
C ASN A 94 -5.91 -0.46 7.28
N TYR A 95 -5.88 -1.40 6.33
CA TYR A 95 -5.50 -2.78 6.60
C TYR A 95 -4.05 -2.91 7.11
N LEU A 96 -3.10 -2.24 6.46
CA LEU A 96 -1.68 -2.26 6.82
C LEU A 96 -1.45 -1.78 8.25
N VAL A 97 -2.11 -0.70 8.68
CA VAL A 97 -1.91 -0.16 10.04
C VAL A 97 -2.67 -0.97 11.08
N VAL A 98 -3.94 -1.31 10.83
CA VAL A 98 -4.79 -1.97 11.84
C VAL A 98 -4.45 -3.45 12.01
N LEU A 99 -4.26 -4.17 10.90
CA LEU A 99 -4.05 -5.62 10.92
C LEU A 99 -2.59 -5.97 10.67
N GLY A 100 -1.93 -5.30 9.73
CA GLY A 100 -0.51 -5.48 9.47
C GLY A 100 0.41 -4.90 10.55
N ARG A 101 -0.10 -4.04 11.44
CA ARG A 101 0.68 -3.32 12.47
C ARG A 101 1.80 -2.46 11.89
N ALA A 102 1.63 -1.96 10.67
CA ALA A 102 2.52 -0.96 10.09
C ALA A 102 2.54 0.30 10.97
N ASP A 103 3.71 0.86 11.22
CA ASP A 103 3.82 2.13 11.96
C ASP A 103 3.38 3.31 11.08
N PRO A 104 2.27 4.00 11.41
CA PRO A 104 1.82 5.17 10.66
C PRO A 104 2.79 6.35 10.75
N ASN A 105 3.71 6.33 11.71
CA ASN A 105 4.73 7.35 11.93
C ASN A 105 6.12 6.97 11.40
N HIS A 106 6.26 5.83 10.70
CA HIS A 106 7.51 5.48 10.04
C HIS A 106 7.99 6.61 9.13
N ARG A 107 9.31 6.81 9.09
CA ARG A 107 9.94 7.89 8.33
C ARG A 107 10.87 7.32 7.26
N ARG A 108 10.69 7.77 6.01
CA ARG A 108 11.66 7.53 4.92
C ARG A 108 13.02 8.15 5.27
N ARG A 109 14.06 7.86 4.47
CA ARG A 109 15.42 8.41 4.69
C ARG A 109 15.48 9.94 4.76
N ASN A 110 14.60 10.64 4.04
CA ASN A 110 14.49 12.10 4.09
C ASN A 110 13.68 12.62 5.30
N GLY A 111 13.25 11.73 6.20
CA GLY A 111 12.46 12.05 7.37
C GLY A 111 10.96 12.21 7.11
N ALA A 112 10.49 12.10 5.86
CA ALA A 112 9.07 12.23 5.54
C ALA A 112 8.27 11.02 6.05
N SER A 113 7.12 11.28 6.66
CA SER A 113 6.12 10.28 7.05
C SER A 113 5.06 10.10 5.96
N ALA A 114 4.25 9.05 6.08
CA ALA A 114 3.09 8.82 5.20
C ALA A 114 2.15 10.05 5.14
N LEU A 115 1.98 10.75 6.27
CA LEU A 115 1.14 11.94 6.34
C LEU A 115 1.69 13.12 5.52
N HIS A 116 3.02 13.26 5.41
CA HIS A 116 3.62 14.26 4.51
C HIS A 116 3.24 13.98 3.06
N THR A 117 3.27 12.71 2.67
CA THR A 117 2.93 12.28 1.31
C THR A 117 1.46 12.55 1.00
N ALA A 118 0.54 12.11 1.87
CA ALA A 118 -0.89 12.36 1.71
C ALA A 118 -1.21 13.85 1.60
N ALA A 119 -0.60 14.67 2.46
CA ALA A 119 -0.75 16.12 2.44
C ALA A 119 -0.21 16.75 1.16
N ALA A 120 0.97 16.33 0.69
CA ALA A 120 1.57 16.80 -0.56
C ALA A 120 0.76 16.42 -1.82
N LEU A 121 -0.02 15.34 -1.76
CA LEU A 121 -0.91 14.89 -2.82
C LEU A 121 -2.28 15.61 -2.78
N GLY A 122 -2.62 16.24 -1.67
CA GLY A 122 -3.92 16.88 -1.46
C GLY A 122 -5.06 15.87 -1.22
N ASP A 123 -4.74 14.64 -0.83
CA ASP A 123 -5.74 13.59 -0.53
C ASP A 123 -6.28 13.78 0.89
N VAL A 124 -7.34 14.57 1.01
CA VAL A 124 -7.98 14.92 2.29
C VAL A 124 -8.47 13.67 3.03
N ASP A 125 -9.05 12.70 2.31
CA ASP A 125 -9.58 11.48 2.90
C ASP A 125 -8.45 10.60 3.45
N MET A 126 -7.31 10.52 2.74
CA MET A 126 -6.13 9.81 3.22
C MET A 126 -5.48 10.50 4.41
N VAL A 127 -5.44 11.83 4.44
CA VAL A 127 -4.97 12.61 5.60
C VAL A 127 -5.83 12.28 6.82
N ASN A 128 -7.15 12.34 6.70
CA ASN A 128 -8.07 12.02 7.79
C ASN A 128 -7.86 10.58 8.28
N LEU A 129 -7.79 9.61 7.35
CA LEU A 129 -7.55 8.21 7.68
C LEU A 129 -6.24 8.02 8.44
N LEU A 130 -5.13 8.58 7.96
CA LEU A 130 -3.83 8.44 8.63
C LEU A 130 -3.84 9.07 10.03
N VAL A 131 -4.53 10.19 10.22
CA VAL A 131 -4.67 10.83 11.54
C VAL A 131 -5.51 9.98 12.49
N GLU A 132 -6.62 9.41 12.01
CA GLU A 132 -7.44 8.45 12.78
C GLU A 132 -6.64 7.21 13.18
N LEU A 133 -5.71 6.79 12.32
CA LEU A 133 -4.79 5.68 12.57
C LEU A 133 -3.58 6.05 13.45
N GLY A 134 -3.48 7.31 13.91
CA GLY A 134 -2.46 7.75 14.87
C GLY A 134 -1.21 8.38 14.26
N ALA A 135 -1.26 8.83 13.01
CA ALA A 135 -0.18 9.62 12.41
C ALA A 135 -0.05 11.01 13.08
N SER A 136 1.19 11.42 13.35
CA SER A 136 1.50 12.71 13.96
C SER A 136 1.35 13.85 12.95
N VAL A 137 0.38 14.73 13.19
CA VAL A 137 0.09 15.93 12.35
C VAL A 137 1.23 16.94 12.31
N ASP A 138 2.05 16.97 13.36
CA ASP A 138 3.19 17.90 13.50
C ASP A 138 4.54 17.23 13.25
N ALA A 139 4.54 16.01 12.67
CA ALA A 139 5.77 15.33 12.29
C ALA A 139 6.64 16.25 11.42
N ARG A 140 7.95 16.25 11.67
CA ARG A 140 8.91 17.04 10.88
C ARG A 140 9.79 16.13 10.06
N ASN A 141 10.00 16.42 8.78
CA ASN A 141 11.02 15.75 7.99
C ASN A 141 12.43 16.35 8.24
N ASN A 142 13.45 15.87 7.52
CA ASN A 142 14.83 16.34 7.74
C ASN A 142 15.06 17.82 7.35
N GLY A 143 14.12 18.43 6.62
CA GLY A 143 14.11 19.85 6.27
C GLY A 143 13.20 20.68 7.16
N ASP A 144 12.76 20.16 8.32
CA ASP A 144 11.79 20.80 9.22
C ASP A 144 10.40 21.07 8.61
N TRP A 145 10.09 20.47 7.46
CA TRP A 145 8.76 20.61 6.88
C TRP A 145 7.79 19.72 7.63
N THR A 146 6.61 20.27 7.92
CA THR A 146 5.46 19.53 8.44
C THR A 146 4.55 19.06 7.30
N PRO A 147 3.61 18.13 7.54
CA PRO A 147 2.54 17.81 6.57
C PRO A 147 1.80 19.06 6.09
N LEU A 148 1.51 20.01 6.97
CA LEU A 148 0.89 21.29 6.61
C LEU A 148 1.75 22.08 5.62
N PHE A 149 3.06 22.15 5.84
CA PHE A 149 3.98 22.80 4.91
C PHE A 149 4.01 22.08 3.54
N ALA A 150 3.98 20.75 3.55
CA ALA A 150 3.95 19.94 2.34
C ALA A 150 2.67 20.17 1.51
N ALA A 151 1.51 20.32 2.15
CA ALA A 151 0.25 20.67 1.50
C ALA A 151 0.30 22.08 0.87
N ALA A 152 0.82 23.07 1.61
CA ALA A 152 0.92 24.45 1.12
C ALA A 152 1.86 24.59 -0.08
N GLY A 153 2.96 23.82 -0.11
CA GLY A 153 3.96 23.88 -1.18
C GLY A 153 3.54 23.22 -2.51
N ARG A 154 2.46 22.44 -2.53
CA ARG A 154 1.96 21.71 -3.71
C ARG A 154 0.49 21.97 -4.07
N GLY A 155 -0.12 23.02 -3.52
CA GLY A 155 -1.48 23.40 -3.86
C GLY A 155 -1.67 23.49 -5.39
N ARG A 156 -2.51 22.62 -5.95
CA ARG A 156 -2.96 22.68 -7.35
C ARG A 156 -4.14 23.61 -7.47
#